data_AF-A0A966IP15-F1
#
_entry.id   AF-A0A966IP15-F1
#
_cell.length_a   1.000
_cell.length_b   1.000
_cell.length_c   1.000
_cell.angle_alpha   90.00
_cell.angle_beta   90.00
_cell.angle_gamma   90.00
#
_symmetry.space_group_name_H-M   'P 1'
#
loop_
_entity.id
_entity.type
_entity.pdbx_description
1 polymer ?
#
loop_
_entity_poly.entity_id
_entity_poly.type
_entity_poly.pdbx_seq_one_letter_code
_entity_poly.pdbx_strand_id
1 'polypeptide(L)' 'MSKTLLITGANRGIGFEMTRQAAARGDRIIACARNIMEAPDLVALAKSNSAITLLGLDVTAENDMKQIAAGMTRKVDILV' A
#
# COMPACT_ATOMS: atom_id res chain seq x y z
N MET A 1 15.92 10.13 5.51
CA MET A 1 14.91 10.77 4.65
C MET A 1 13.73 9.83 4.52
N SER A 2 12.50 10.34 4.58
CA SER A 2 11.27 9.56 4.35
C SER A 2 11.18 9.13 2.88
N LYS A 3 10.83 7.87 2.62
CA LYS A 3 10.60 7.32 1.27
C LYS A 3 9.12 7.06 1.04
N THR A 4 8.71 6.99 -0.22
CA THR A 4 7.38 6.51 -0.61
C THR A 4 7.47 5.07 -1.10
N LEU A 5 6.79 4.15 -0.42
CA LEU A 5 6.72 2.74 -0.76
C LEU A 5 5.34 2.41 -1.34
N LEU A 6 5.30 1.66 -2.44
CA LEU A 6 4.11 0.95 -2.89
C LEU A 6 4.30 -0.52 -2.57
N ILE A 7 3.42 -1.10 -1.76
CA ILE A 7 3.52 -2.50 -1.32
C ILE A 7 2.30 -3.24 -1.84
N THR A 8 2.51 -4.19 -2.75
CA THR A 8 1.49 -5.14 -3.18
C THR A 8 1.29 -6.24 -2.15
N GLY A 9 0.08 -6.81 -2.06
CA GLY A 9 -0.21 -7.86 -1.07
C GLY A 9 -0.06 -7.40 0.39
N ALA A 10 -0.32 -6.13 0.68
CA ALA A 10 -0.11 -5.53 2.00
C ALA A 10 -1.12 -6.00 3.07
N ASN A 11 -2.14 -6.80 2.70
CA ASN A 11 -3.21 -7.20 3.62
C ASN A 11 -2.82 -8.30 4.61
N ARG A 12 -1.70 -9.01 4.41
CA ARG A 12 -1.28 -10.10 5.29
C ARG A 12 0.22 -10.41 5.19
N GLY A 13 0.70 -11.23 6.11
CA GLY A 13 2.06 -11.80 6.07
C GLY A 13 3.15 -10.73 5.98
N ILE A 14 4.13 -10.96 5.10
CA ILE A 14 5.31 -10.10 4.98
C ILE A 14 4.94 -8.70 4.48
N GLY A 15 4.02 -8.57 3.50
CA GLY A 15 3.60 -7.26 2.99
C GLY A 15 2.95 -6.38 4.07
N PHE A 16 2.14 -6.99 4.94
CA PHE A 16 1.55 -6.30 6.09
C PHE A 16 2.63 -5.85 7.09
N GLU A 17 3.56 -6.74 7.45
CA GLU A 17 4.61 -6.38 8.39
C GLU A 17 5.57 -5.32 7.83
N MET A 18 5.91 -5.39 6.55
CA MET A 18 6.68 -4.35 5.86
C MET A 18 5.95 -3.00 5.89
N THR A 19 4.64 -2.99 5.67
CA THR A 19 3.80 -1.79 5.78
C THR A 19 3.88 -1.21 7.19
N ARG A 20 3.70 -2.04 8.23
CA ARG A 20 3.76 -1.62 9.64
C ARG A 20 5.12 -1.03 10.00
N GLN A 21 6.21 -1.72 9.67
CA GLN A 21 7.56 -1.28 10.02
C GLN A 21 7.98 -0.01 9.25
N ALA A 22 7.68 0.06 7.95
CA ALA A 22 8.01 1.24 7.16
C ALA A 22 7.22 2.46 7.62
N ALA A 23 5.93 2.30 7.93
CA ALA A 23 5.12 3.38 8.48
C ALA A 23 5.63 3.83 9.87
N ALA A 24 6.05 2.90 10.73
CA ALA A 24 6.66 3.22 12.03
C ALA A 24 8.00 3.96 11.90
N ARG A 25 8.75 3.70 10.83
CA ARG A 25 9.99 4.43 10.49
C ARG A 25 9.74 5.84 9.94
N GLY A 26 8.48 6.20 9.64
CA GLY A 26 8.12 7.50 9.08
C GLY A 26 8.13 7.57 7.55
N ASP A 27 8.07 6.41 6.88
CA ASP A 27 7.87 6.35 5.43
C ASP A 27 6.39 6.52 5.06
N ARG A 28 6.13 6.97 3.82
CA ARG A 28 4.79 7.05 3.24
C ARG A 28 4.46 5.77 2.51
N ILE A 29 3.31 5.15 2.81
CA ILE A 29 2.97 3.84 2.28
C ILE A 29 1.72 3.93 1.40
N ILE A 30 1.77 3.31 0.23
CA ILE A 30 0.62 2.96 -0.59
C ILE A 30 0.46 1.45 -0.44
N ALA A 31 -0.43 1.05 0.46
CA ALA A 31 -0.66 -0.34 0.80
C ALA A 31 -1.76 -0.91 -0.09
N CYS A 32 -1.38 -1.84 -0.98
CA CYS A 32 -2.26 -2.40 -1.99
C CYS A 32 -2.80 -3.77 -1.57
N ALA A 33 -4.10 -3.98 -1.77
CA ALA A 33 -4.76 -5.27 -1.59
C ALA A 33 -5.87 -5.43 -2.63
N ARG A 34 -6.17 -6.68 -3.02
CA ARG A 34 -7.26 -6.96 -3.97
C ARG A 34 -8.61 -6.44 -3.47
N ASN A 35 -8.93 -6.77 -2.23
CA ASN A 35 -10.12 -6.26 -1.56
C ASN A 35 -9.73 -5.68 -0.20
N ILE A 36 -9.77 -4.35 -0.07
CA ILE A 36 -9.46 -3.67 1.20
C ILE A 36 -10.49 -4.02 2.28
N MET A 37 -11.75 -4.27 1.89
CA MET A 37 -12.82 -4.62 2.85
C MET A 37 -12.56 -5.96 3.55
N GLU A 38 -11.78 -6.85 2.91
CA GLU A 38 -11.35 -8.14 3.46
C GLU A 38 -10.01 -8.06 4.21
N ALA A 39 -9.49 -6.85 4.49
CA ALA A 39 -8.21 -6.63 5.15
C ALA A 39 -8.37 -5.80 6.44
N PRO A 40 -9.09 -6.30 7.46
CA PRO A 40 -9.44 -5.52 8.65
C PRO A 40 -8.22 -4.98 9.41
N ASP A 41 -7.15 -5.78 9.54
CA ASP A 41 -5.92 -5.37 10.21
C ASP A 41 -5.21 -4.24 9.46
N LEU A 42 -5.18 -4.32 8.13
CA LEU A 42 -4.60 -3.27 7.29
C LEU A 42 -5.42 -1.97 7.36
N VAL A 43 -6.76 -2.09 7.39
CA VAL A 43 -7.66 -0.95 7.57
C VAL A 43 -7.47 -0.31 8.95
N ALA A 44 -7.37 -1.11 10.01
CA ALA A 44 -7.12 -0.62 11.36
C ALA A 44 -5.76 0.10 11.44
N LEU A 45 -4.72 -0.48 10.85
CA LEU A 45 -3.40 0.12 10.80
C LEU A 45 -3.42 1.47 10.08
N ALA A 46 -4.07 1.57 8.91
CA ALA A 46 -4.18 2.82 8.17
C ALA A 46 -5.02 3.89 8.91
N LYS A 47 -6.07 3.49 9.63
CA LYS A 47 -6.83 4.42 10.49
C LYS A 47 -5.97 5.00 11.61
N SER A 48 -5.04 4.22 12.14
CA SER A 48 -4.13 4.66 13.20
C SER A 48 -2.91 5.44 12.70
N ASN A 49 -2.65 5.45 11.38
CA ASN A 49 -1.45 6.05 10.80
C ASN A 49 -1.74 6.72 9.45
N SER A 50 -1.76 8.05 9.45
CA SER A 50 -2.03 8.88 8.27
C SER A 50 -0.97 8.78 7.17
N ALA A 51 0.19 8.15 7.42
CA ALA A 51 1.19 7.89 6.39
C ALA A 51 0.80 6.76 5.43
N ILE A 52 -0.23 5.97 5.77
CA ILE A 52 -0.68 4.80 5.00
C ILE A 52 -1.92 5.18 4.17
N THR A 53 -1.80 5.08 2.85
CA THR A 53 -2.92 5.14 1.90
C THR A 53 -3.28 3.73 1.49
N LEU A 54 -4.56 3.35 1.57
CA LEU A 54 -5.05 2.06 1.06
C LEU A 54 -5.42 2.20 -0.42
N LEU A 55 -5.03 1.21 -1.23
CA LEU A 55 -5.36 1.16 -2.65
C LEU A 55 -5.84 -0.23 -3.06
N GLY A 56 -7.01 -0.30 -3.69
CA GLY A 56 -7.51 -1.53 -4.30
C GLY A 56 -6.70 -1.84 -5.55
N LEU A 57 -6.11 -3.03 -5.63
CA LEU A 57 -5.33 -3.47 -6.79
C LEU A 57 -5.32 -4.98 -6.91
N ASP A 58 -5.82 -5.49 -8.04
CA ASP A 58 -5.52 -6.83 -8.50
C ASP A 58 -4.39 -6.79 -9.55
N VAL A 59 -3.21 -7.28 -9.18
CA VAL A 59 -2.04 -7.33 -10.07
C VAL A 59 -2.23 -8.28 -11.26
N THR A 60 -3.25 -9.15 -11.22
CA THR A 60 -3.62 -10.02 -12.35
C THR A 60 -4.56 -9.32 -13.34
N ALA A 61 -5.15 -8.18 -12.96
CA ALA A 61 -6.02 -7.38 -13.80
C ALA A 61 -5.23 -6.24 -14.47
N GLU A 62 -4.94 -6.38 -15.77
CA GLU A 62 -4.16 -5.39 -16.52
C GLU A 62 -4.79 -3.98 -16.51
N ASN A 63 -6.13 -3.91 -16.51
CA ASN A 63 -6.85 -2.64 -16.44
C ASN A 63 -6.60 -1.90 -15.12
N ASP A 64 -6.59 -2.60 -13.98
CA ASP A 64 -6.30 -2.01 -12.67
C ASP A 64 -4.89 -1.40 -12.67
N MET A 65 -3.90 -2.16 -13.18
CA MET A 65 -2.52 -1.70 -13.26
C MET A 65 -2.39 -0.45 -14.13
N LYS A 66 -3.01 -0.43 -15.31
CA LYS A 66 -2.98 0.74 -16.22
C LYS A 66 -3.63 1.97 -15.59
N GLN A 67 -4.78 1.79 -14.93
CA GLN A 67 -5.48 2.89 -14.27
C GLN A 67 -4.66 3.47 -13.12
N ILE A 68 -4.08 2.62 -12.28
CA ILE A 68 -3.24 3.07 -11.16
C ILE A 68 -1.98 3.77 -11.68
N ALA A 69 -1.31 3.20 -12.69
CA ALA A 69 -0.12 3.79 -13.27
C ALA A 69 -0.40 5.18 -13.88
N ALA A 70 -1.50 5.32 -14.62
CA ALA A 70 -1.92 6.60 -15.20
C ALA A 70 -2.34 7.63 -14.13
N GLY A 71 -2.95 7.18 -13.03
CA GLY A 71 -3.38 8.03 -11.91
C GLY A 71 -2.29 8.35 -10.88
N MET A 72 -1.12 7.72 -10.97
CA MET A 72 -0.06 7.87 -9.97
C MET A 72 0.67 9.21 -10.14
N THR A 73 0.33 10.18 -9.30
CA THR A 73 0.95 11.52 -9.31
C THR A 73 2.12 11.65 -8.34
N ARG A 74 2.25 10.70 -7.40
CA ARG A 74 3.32 10.68 -6.40
C ARG A 74 4.48 9.81 -6.88
N LYS A 75 5.71 10.28 -6.66
CA LYS A 75 6.91 9.47 -6.90
C LYS A 75 6.91 8.25 -5.99
N VAL A 76 7.19 7.07 -6.55
CA VAL A 76 7.44 5.85 -5.79
C VAL A 76 8.95 5.61 -5.75
N ASP A 77 9.51 5.47 -4.55
CA ASP A 77 10.95 5.21 -4.37
C ASP A 77 11.25 3.70 -4.30
N ILE A 78 10.29 2.90 -3.80
CA ILE A 78 10.41 1.45 -3.66
C ILE A 78 9.07 0.81 -4.00
N LEU A 79 9.09 -0.22 -4.84
CA LEU A 79 7.96 -1.07 -5.18
C LEU A 79 8.24 -2.49 -4.63
N VAL A 80 7.28 -3.03 -3.87
CA VAL A 80 7.32 -4.39 -3.30
C VAL A 80 6.20 -5.24 -3.86
#